data_AF-A0A933TM74-F1
#
_entry.id   AF-A0A933TM74-F1
#
_cell.length_a   1.000
_cell.length_b   1.000
_cell.length_c   1.000
_cell.angle_alpha   90.00
_cell.angle_beta   90.00
_cell.angle_gamma   90.00
#
_symmetry.space_group_name_H-M   'P 1'
#
loop_
_entity.id
_entity.type
_entity.pdbx_description
1 polymer ?
#
loop_
_entity_poly.entity_id
_entity_poly.type
_entity_poly.pdbx_seq_one_letter_code
_entity_poly.pdbx_strand_id
1 'polypeptide(L)' 'MTIQTTIGAGDFKAKCLKLLDTVAETRQPLIITKHGMAVAKLVPMPPETDLFGALAGSVLSEDDIISPLENEWESAR' A
#
# COMPACT_ATOMS: atom_id res chain seq x y z
N MET A 1 3.46 -18.08 -0.04
CA MET A 1 4.89 -17.72 0.05
C MET A 1 5.23 -16.88 -1.16
N THR A 2 5.43 -15.58 -1.01
CA THR A 2 5.81 -14.72 -2.13
C THR A 2 7.28 -14.99 -2.45
N ILE A 3 7.57 -15.51 -3.64
CA ILE A 3 8.95 -15.71 -4.10
C ILE A 3 9.55 -14.32 -4.28
N GLN A 4 10.52 -13.97 -3.43
CA GLN A 4 11.10 -12.64 -3.40
C GLN A 4 12.48 -12.68 -4.05
N THR A 5 12.56 -12.18 -5.28
CA THR A 5 13.79 -12.19 -6.08
C THR A 5 14.77 -11.15 -5.54
N THR A 6 16.07 -11.46 -5.55
CA THR A 6 17.12 -10.58 -4.99
C THR A 6 18.20 -10.32 -6.05
N ILE A 7 18.69 -9.08 -6.12
CA ILE A 7 19.73 -8.65 -7.06
C ILE A 7 20.75 -7.75 -6.38
N GLY A 8 22.01 -7.76 -6.84
CA GLY A 8 23.03 -6.81 -6.39
C GLY A 8 22.82 -5.42 -7.00
N ALA A 9 23.23 -4.37 -6.28
CA ALA A 9 23.09 -2.98 -6.71
C ALA A 9 23.83 -2.68 -8.03
N GLY A 10 24.96 -3.37 -8.28
CA GLY A 10 25.69 -3.28 -9.55
C GLY A 10 24.86 -3.79 -10.73
N ASP A 11 24.28 -4.98 -10.58
CA ASP A 11 23.41 -5.57 -11.61
C ASP A 11 22.11 -4.80 -11.79
N PHE A 12 21.55 -4.28 -10.69
CA PHE A 12 20.39 -3.39 -10.74
C PHE A 12 20.70 -2.14 -11.57
N LYS A 13 21.84 -1.48 -11.33
CA LYS A 13 22.27 -0.31 -12.10
C LYS A 13 22.39 -0.63 -13.60
N ALA A 14 22.93 -1.79 -13.95
CA ALA A 14 23.12 -2.20 -15.35
C ALA A 14 21.80 -2.55 -16.07
N LYS A 15 20.79 -3.05 -15.35
CA LYS A 15 19.53 -3.58 -15.91
C LYS A 15 18.30 -2.80 -15.45
N CYS A 16 18.48 -1.59 -14.92
CA CYS A 16 17.47 -0.84 -14.16
C CYS A 16 16.14 -0.74 -14.90
N LEU A 17 16.13 -0.20 -16.12
CA LEU A 17 14.89 0.04 -16.89
C LEU A 17 14.12 -1.27 -17.16
N LYS A 18 14.82 -2.31 -17.63
CA LYS A 18 14.21 -3.63 -17.87
C LYS A 18 13.60 -4.24 -16.59
N LEU A 19 14.24 -4.04 -15.44
CA LEU A 19 13.74 -4.52 -14.16
C LEU A 19 12.51 -3.73 -13.68
N LEU A 20 12.44 -2.43 -13.95
CA LEU A 20 11.23 -1.63 -13.70
C LEU A 20 10.04 -2.19 -14.48
N ASP A 21 10.23 -2.44 -15.78
CA ASP A 21 9.19 -3.00 -16.65
C ASP A 21 8.75 -4.39 -16.16
N THR A 22 9.72 -5.26 -15.86
CA THR A 22 9.44 -6.62 -15.36
C THR A 22 8.64 -6.58 -14.07
N VAL A 23 8.99 -5.69 -13.12
CA VAL A 23 8.24 -5.57 -11.86
C VAL A 23 6.84 -5.00 -12.09
N ALA A 24 6.69 -4.04 -13.01
CA ALA A 24 5.38 -3.48 -13.37
C ALA A 24 4.45 -4.55 -13.97
N GLU A 25 4.97 -5.38 -14.89
CA GLU A 25 4.23 -6.45 -15.57
C GLU A 25 3.89 -7.62 -14.64
N THR A 26 4.89 -8.16 -13.94
CA THR A 26 4.73 -9.36 -13.11
C THR A 26 4.10 -9.06 -11.75
N ARG A 27 4.14 -7.80 -11.32
CA ARG A 27 3.79 -7.33 -9.98
C ARG A 27 4.56 -8.03 -8.85
N GLN A 28 5.68 -8.68 -9.17
CA GLN A 28 6.53 -9.34 -8.18
C GLN A 28 7.59 -8.37 -7.65
N PRO A 29 7.76 -8.26 -6.33
CA PRO A 29 8.74 -7.36 -5.75
C PRO A 29 10.18 -7.89 -5.87
N LEU A 30 11.14 -6.98 -6.03
CA LEU A 30 12.57 -7.26 -6.16
C LEU A 30 13.36 -6.58 -5.03
N ILE A 31 14.24 -7.32 -4.34
CA ILE A 31 15.15 -6.77 -3.33
C ILE A 31 16.50 -6.42 -3.96
N ILE A 32 16.97 -5.21 -3.69
CA ILE A 32 18.27 -4.72 -4.13
C ILE A 32 19.21 -4.78 -2.93
N THR A 33 20.33 -5.47 -3.09
CA THR A 33 21.37 -5.62 -2.08
C THR A 33 22.63 -4.84 -2.43
N LYS A 34 23.37 -4.37 -1.42
CA LYS A 34 24.70 -3.78 -1.58
C LYS A 34 25.61 -4.42 -0.54
N HIS A 35 26.72 -5.02 -1.00
CA HIS A 35 27.65 -5.77 -0.16
C HIS A 35 26.94 -6.86 0.68
N GLY A 36 26.01 -7.60 0.07
CA GLY A 36 25.26 -8.68 0.73
C GLY A 36 24.11 -8.23 1.65
N MET A 37 23.97 -6.93 1.92
CA MET A 37 22.89 -6.39 2.75
C MET A 37 21.76 -5.84 1.89
N ALA A 38 20.50 -6.12 2.25
CA ALA A 38 19.33 -5.53 1.59
C ALA A 38 19.26 -4.03 1.89
N VAL A 39 19.15 -3.19 0.85
CA VAL A 39 19.17 -1.73 0.98
C VAL A 39 17.96 -1.05 0.34
N ALA A 40 17.31 -1.68 -0.63
CA ALA A 40 16.12 -1.15 -1.27
C ALA A 40 15.20 -2.27 -1.77
N LYS A 41 13.93 -1.94 -2.00
CA LYS A 41 12.92 -2.82 -2.58
C LYS A 41 12.23 -2.11 -3.73
N LEU A 42 12.24 -2.72 -4.90
CA LEU A 42 11.44 -2.30 -6.04
C LEU A 42 10.09 -3.03 -5.98
N VAL A 43 9.01 -2.28 -6.00
CA VAL A 43 7.63 -2.78 -5.97
C VAL A 43 6.86 -2.21 -7.16
N PRO A 44 5.85 -2.94 -7.68
CA PRO A 44 4.99 -2.38 -8.72
C PRO A 44 4.26 -1.15 -8.19
N MET A 45 4.11 -0.15 -9.03
CA MET A 45 3.28 1.01 -8.70
C MET A 45 1.83 0.51 -8.48
N PRO A 46 1.16 0.89 -7.38
CA PRO A 46 -0.25 0.59 -7.21
C PRO A 46 -1.06 1.13 -8.40
N PRO A 47 -2.12 0.42 -8.82
CA PRO A 47 -2.97 0.93 -9.89
C PRO A 47 -3.55 2.29 -9.49
N GLU A 48 -3.69 3.20 -10.46
CA GLU A 48 -4.49 4.39 -10.24
C GLU A 48 -5.92 3.95 -9.92
N THR A 49 -6.41 4.41 -8.79
CA THR A 49 -7.79 4.19 -8.34
C THR A 49 -8.45 5.55 -8.29
N ASP A 50 -9.64 5.65 -8.89
CA ASP A 50 -10.45 6.86 -8.72
C ASP A 50 -10.81 7.01 -7.25
N LEU A 51 -10.54 8.18 -6.68
CA LEU A 51 -10.87 8.48 -5.30
C LEU A 51 -12.39 8.50 -5.12
N PHE A 52 -13.13 8.89 -6.15
CA PHE A 52 -14.57 8.87 -6.11
C PHE A 52 -15.07 7.42 -6.08
N GLY A 53 -15.75 7.05 -4.99
CA GLY A 53 -16.26 5.69 -4.80
C GLY A 53 -15.25 4.69 -4.23
N ALA A 54 -14.00 5.08 -3.94
CA ALA A 54 -12.99 4.19 -3.33
C ALA A 54 -13.42 3.63 -1.95
N LEU A 55 -14.31 4.35 -1.25
CA LEU A 55 -14.90 3.96 0.04
C LEU A 55 -16.36 3.52 -0.08
N ALA A 56 -16.86 3.26 -1.29
CA ALA A 56 -18.22 2.78 -1.47
C ALA A 56 -18.42 1.46 -0.72
N GLY A 57 -19.43 1.40 0.15
CA GLY A 57 -19.71 0.23 0.99
C GLY A 57 -18.83 0.09 2.24
N SER A 58 -17.92 1.02 2.52
CA SER A 58 -17.14 1.01 3.78
C SER A 58 -17.84 1.70 4.95
N VAL A 59 -18.94 2.41 4.69
CA VAL A 59 -19.74 3.09 5.71
C VAL A 59 -20.84 2.15 6.19
N LEU A 60 -20.87 1.90 7.49
CA LEU A 60 -21.99 1.23 8.16
C LEU A 60 -23.03 2.29 8.50
N SER A 61 -24.29 2.05 8.14
CA SER A 61 -25.42 2.87 8.57
C SER A 61 -25.84 2.41 9.95
N GLU A 62 -25.87 3.35 10.90
CA GLU A 62 -26.46 3.14 12.22
C GLU A 62 -27.75 3.96 12.29
N ASP A 63 -28.87 3.29 12.55
CA ASP A 63 -30.19 3.92 12.56
C ASP A 63 -30.45 4.67 13.87
N ASP A 64 -29.83 4.22 14.96
CA ASP A 64 -29.98 4.84 16.27
C ASP A 64 -28.62 5.23 16.86
N ILE A 65 -28.22 6.47 16.59
CA ILE A 65 -26.99 7.05 17.12
C ILE A 65 -27.19 7.77 18.46
N ILE A 66 -28.40 7.77 19.02
CA ILE A 66 -28.79 8.61 20.16
C ILE A 66 -29.22 7.78 21.37
N SER A 67 -29.62 6.52 21.21
CA SER A 67 -30.20 5.76 22.32
C SER A 67 -29.23 4.81 23.05
N PRO A 68 -29.41 4.63 24.37
CA PRO A 68 -30.05 5.55 25.29
C PRO A 68 -28.99 6.50 25.88
N LEU A 69 -29.08 7.79 25.57
CA LEU A 69 -28.41 8.81 26.38
C LEU A 69 -29.22 8.98 27.67
N GLU A 70 -28.72 8.41 28.78
CA GLU A 70 -29.30 8.54 30.12
C GLU A 70 -28.97 9.89 30.79
N ASN A 71 -28.46 10.87 30.05
CA ASN A 71 -27.94 12.12 30.59
C ASN A 71 -28.56 13.37 29.94
N GLU A 72 -28.83 14.38 30.75
CA GLU A 72 -29.11 15.74 30.26
C GLU A 72 -27.83 16.30 29.62
N TRP A 73 -27.95 16.74 28.38
CA TRP A 73 -26.86 17.34 27.62
C TRP A 73 -26.58 18.76 28.15
N GLU A 74 -25.64 18.89 29.07
CA GLU A 74 -25.19 20.17 29.64
C GLU A 74 -24.22 20.90 28.70
N SER A 75 -24.74 21.49 27.61
CA SER A 75 -23.95 22.30 26.66
C SER A 75 -23.94 23.80 26.94
N ALA A 76 -24.28 24.23 28.16
CA ALA A 76 -24.25 25.63 28.54
C ALA A 76 -23.10 25.92 29.51
N ARG A 77 -21.98 26.40 28.99
CA ARG A 77 -21.03 27.24 29.74
C ARG A 77 -20.36 28.25 28.84
#